data_AF-A0A4P5WYI8-F1
#
_entry.id   AF-A0A4P5WYI8-F1
#
_cell.length_a   1.000
_cell.length_b   1.000
_cell.length_c   1.000
_cell.angle_alpha   90.00
_cell.angle_beta   90.00
_cell.angle_gamma   90.00
#
_symmetry.space_group_name_H-M   'P 1'
#
loop_
_entity.id
_entity.type
_entity.pdbx_description
1 polymer ?
#
loop_
_entity_poly.entity_id
_entity_poly.type
_entity_poly.pdbx_seq_one_letter_code
_entity_poly.pdbx_strand_id
1 'polypeptide(L)'
;MAPLANQNILNAFREALREWKCEGYVVWLRRPAEWLRKNIENEDIRSVSRMMHEHIESGGEVDQVVERREPWRDRYEYHYDFRFSISGRKIYIETVLDVTSTGPTVTVVNMHDE
;
A
#
# COMPACT_ATOMS: atom_id res chain seq x y z
N MET A 1 -2.89 15.62 0.50
CA MET A 1 -3.78 14.64 1.16
C MET A 1 -3.53 14.76 2.66
N ALA A 2 -4.36 14.17 3.52
CA ALA A 2 -4.20 14.35 4.96
C ALA A 2 -3.38 13.19 5.53
N PRO A 3 -2.38 13.44 6.39
CA PRO A 3 -1.65 12.35 7.04
C PRO A 3 -2.58 11.43 7.82
N LEU A 4 -2.37 10.13 7.72
CA LEU A 4 -3.09 9.11 8.48
C LEU A 4 -2.71 9.21 9.97
N ALA A 5 -3.58 9.85 10.76
CA ALA A 5 -3.38 10.00 12.20
C ALA A 5 -4.00 8.85 13.03
N ASN A 6 -4.84 8.02 12.43
CA ASN A 6 -5.53 6.95 13.15
C ASN A 6 -4.58 5.78 13.43
N GLN A 7 -4.21 5.63 14.70
CA GLN A 7 -3.24 4.62 15.12
C GLN A 7 -3.71 3.18 14.90
N ASN A 8 -5.01 2.90 14.94
CA ASN A 8 -5.55 1.56 14.70
C ASN A 8 -5.35 1.15 13.23
N ILE A 9 -5.54 2.09 12.30
CA ILE A 9 -5.32 1.86 10.87
C ILE A 9 -3.82 1.65 10.60
N LEU A 10 -2.96 2.49 11.18
CA LEU A 10 -1.50 2.31 11.08
C LEU A 10 -1.05 0.94 11.63
N ASN A 11 -1.62 0.50 12.76
CA ASN A 11 -1.29 -0.80 13.33
C ASN A 11 -1.77 -1.96 12.44
N ALA A 12 -2.93 -1.84 11.82
CA ALA A 12 -3.42 -2.80 10.85
C ALA A 12 -2.52 -2.87 9.60
N PHE A 13 -2.02 -1.73 9.12
CA PHE A 13 -1.00 -1.71 8.07
C PHE A 13 0.29 -2.42 8.50
N ARG A 14 0.80 -2.13 9.71
CA ARG A 14 1.99 -2.81 10.23
C ARG A 14 1.81 -4.32 10.30
N GLU A 15 0.67 -4.78 10.81
CA GLU A 15 0.35 -6.20 10.92
C GLU A 15 0.32 -6.87 9.54
N ALA A 16 -0.42 -6.32 8.57
CA ALA A 16 -0.48 -6.87 7.22
C ALA A 16 0.88 -6.83 6.49
N LEU A 17 1.57 -5.69 6.56
CA LEU A 17 2.84 -5.50 5.85
C LEU A 17 3.99 -6.29 6.48
N ARG A 18 3.94 -6.63 7.77
CA ARG A 18 4.94 -7.51 8.41
C ARG A 18 4.98 -8.89 7.75
N GLU A 19 3.85 -9.33 7.21
CA GLU A 19 3.68 -10.58 6.48
C GLU A 19 4.03 -10.46 4.98
N TRP A 20 4.85 -9.48 4.57
CA TRP A 20 5.28 -9.27 3.18
C TRP A 20 5.91 -10.49 2.47
N LYS A 21 6.38 -11.48 3.25
CA LYS A 21 6.91 -12.75 2.73
C LYS A 21 5.82 -13.78 2.42
N CYS A 22 4.64 -13.59 2.98
CA CYS A 22 3.51 -14.51 2.96
C CYS A 22 2.47 -14.06 1.94
N GLU A 23 1.77 -15.02 1.34
CA GLU A 23 0.66 -14.72 0.43
C GLU A 23 -0.59 -14.32 1.21
N GLY A 24 -1.43 -13.45 0.63
CA GLY A 24 -2.76 -13.10 1.17
C GLY A 24 -2.82 -11.87 2.08
N TYR A 25 -1.68 -11.35 2.57
CA TYR A 25 -1.66 -10.16 3.43
C TYR A 25 -1.36 -8.87 2.67
N VAL A 26 -0.50 -8.96 1.65
CA VAL A 26 -0.24 -7.86 0.71
C VAL A 26 -0.64 -8.33 -0.69
N VAL A 27 -1.80 -7.87 -1.15
CA VAL A 27 -2.40 -8.27 -2.41
C VAL A 27 -2.15 -7.18 -3.44
N TRP A 28 -1.69 -7.56 -4.63
CA TRP A 28 -1.47 -6.62 -5.72
C TRP A 28 -2.49 -6.83 -6.83
N LEU A 29 -3.21 -5.78 -7.19
CA LEU A 29 -4.01 -5.83 -8.41
C LEU A 29 -3.11 -5.93 -9.64
N ARG A 30 -3.67 -6.47 -10.72
CA ARG A 30 -2.94 -6.70 -11.97
C ARG A 30 -2.27 -5.44 -12.50
N ARG A 31 -2.96 -4.30 -12.48
CA ARG A 31 -2.45 -3.03 -13.04
C ARG A 31 -1.19 -2.51 -12.33
N PRO A 32 -1.17 -2.32 -11.00
CA PRO A 32 0.05 -1.90 -10.31
C PRO A 32 1.17 -2.93 -10.41
N ALA A 33 0.87 -4.24 -10.39
CA ALA A 33 1.87 -5.29 -10.61
C ALA A 33 2.51 -5.22 -12.00
N GLU A 34 1.69 -5.03 -13.05
CA GLU A 34 2.18 -4.85 -14.42
C GLU A 34 2.98 -3.56 -14.58
N TRP A 35 2.58 -2.47 -13.90
CA TRP A 35 3.33 -1.22 -13.91
C TRP A 35 4.70 -1.39 -13.26
N LEU A 36 4.76 -1.99 -12.06
CA LEU A 36 6.00 -2.27 -11.35
C LEU A 36 6.99 -3.02 -12.24
N ARG A 37 6.56 -4.15 -12.80
CA ARG A 37 7.37 -5.01 -13.67
C ARG A 37 7.92 -4.27 -14.90
N LYS A 38 7.19 -3.29 -15.43
CA LYS A 38 7.57 -2.54 -16.63
C LYS A 38 8.48 -1.36 -16.33
N ASN A 39 8.38 -0.78 -15.15
CA ASN A 39 8.96 0.54 -14.88
C ASN A 39 10.09 0.51 -13.86
N ILE A 40 10.11 -0.43 -12.92
CA ILE A 40 11.13 -0.48 -11.87
C ILE A 40 11.96 -1.74 -12.06
N GLU A 41 13.13 -1.56 -12.66
CA GLU A 41 14.08 -2.67 -12.85
C GLU A 41 14.56 -3.21 -11.50
N ASN A 42 14.75 -4.53 -11.44
CA ASN A 42 15.26 -5.28 -10.28
C ASN A 42 14.35 -5.29 -9.05
N GLU A 43 13.14 -4.73 -9.14
CA GLU A 43 12.14 -4.80 -8.08
C GLU A 43 10.97 -5.71 -8.48
N ASP A 44 10.44 -6.40 -7.49
CA ASP A 44 9.29 -7.28 -7.58
C ASP A 44 8.26 -6.95 -6.50
N ILE A 45 7.09 -7.59 -6.56
CA ILE A 45 6.02 -7.35 -5.59
C ILE A 45 6.51 -7.53 -4.14
N ARG A 46 7.35 -8.54 -3.89
CA ARG A 46 7.81 -8.89 -2.55
C ARG A 46 8.75 -7.84 -1.99
N SER A 47 9.70 -7.38 -2.81
CA SER A 47 10.65 -6.33 -2.46
C SER A 47 9.97 -4.99 -2.21
N VAL A 48 9.02 -4.58 -3.06
CA VAL A 48 8.25 -3.35 -2.82
C VAL A 48 7.34 -3.47 -1.58
N SER A 49 6.72 -4.62 -1.36
CA SER A 49 5.91 -4.86 -0.14
C SER A 49 6.77 -4.78 1.13
N ARG A 50 8.02 -5.28 1.08
CA ARG A 50 9.00 -5.09 2.16
C ARG A 50 9.37 -3.62 2.35
N MET A 51 9.57 -2.85 1.27
CA MET A 51 9.86 -1.42 1.37
C MET A 51 8.69 -0.63 1.97
N MET A 52 7.44 -0.99 1.66
CA MET A 52 6.26 -0.39 2.31
C MET A 52 6.24 -0.67 3.83
N HIS A 53 6.59 -1.88 4.25
CA HIS A 53 6.77 -2.22 5.65
C HIS A 53 7.87 -1.37 6.30
N GLU A 54 9.06 -1.32 5.69
CA GLU A 54 10.21 -0.53 6.16
C GLU A 54 9.89 0.98 6.24
N HIS A 55 9.10 1.51 5.31
CA HIS A 55 8.63 2.90 5.32
C HIS A 55 7.81 3.20 6.58
N ILE A 56 6.83 2.36 6.94
CA ILE A 56 6.04 2.58 8.16
C ILE A 56 6.88 2.40 9.43
N GLU A 57 7.75 1.39 9.46
CA GLU A 57 8.60 1.12 10.63
C GLU A 57 9.62 2.23 10.88
N SER A 58 10.06 2.93 9.83
CA SER A 58 10.95 4.10 9.94
C SER A 58 10.21 5.41 10.26
N GLY A 59 8.89 5.36 10.48
CA GLY A 59 8.08 6.55 10.77
C GLY A 59 7.65 7.33 9.53
N GLY A 60 7.73 6.71 8.34
CA GLY A 60 7.25 7.28 7.09
C GLY A 60 5.74 7.54 7.12
N GLU A 61 5.34 8.62 6.46
CA GLU A 61 3.95 9.05 6.42
C GLU A 61 3.15 8.23 5.39
N VAL A 62 1.92 7.91 5.78
CA VAL A 62 0.89 7.39 4.89
C VAL A 62 -0.22 8.43 4.88
N ASP A 63 -0.66 8.84 3.70
CA ASP A 63 -1.79 9.76 3.60
C ASP A 63 -3.10 8.99 3.53
N GLN A 64 -4.18 9.58 4.03
CA GLN A 64 -5.55 9.08 3.88
C GLN A 64 -6.35 10.00 2.96
N VAL A 65 -7.15 9.39 2.08
CA VAL A 65 -7.97 10.09 1.09
C VAL A 65 -9.32 9.42 0.99
N VAL A 66 -10.40 10.22 1.03
CA VAL A 66 -11.76 9.71 0.85
C VAL A 66 -11.85 9.02 -0.50
N GLU A 67 -12.25 7.76 -0.51
CA GLU A 67 -12.41 7.01 -1.75
C GLU A 67 -13.69 7.44 -2.47
N ARG A 68 -13.54 7.83 -3.74
CA ARG A 68 -14.63 8.36 -4.57
C ARG A 68 -14.83 7.59 -5.87
N ARG A 69 -13.92 6.69 -6.20
CA ARG A 69 -13.88 5.97 -7.46
C ARG A 69 -14.75 4.74 -7.36
N GLU A 70 -15.54 4.49 -8.40
CA GLU A 70 -16.15 3.17 -8.59
C GLU A 70 -15.07 2.18 -9.06
N PRO A 71 -15.08 0.91 -8.60
CA PRO A 71 -16.07 0.29 -7.70
C PRO A 71 -15.74 0.41 -6.20
N TRP A 72 -14.70 1.16 -5.82
CA TRP A 72 -14.13 1.15 -4.49
C TRP A 72 -14.93 1.91 -3.44
N ARG A 73 -15.57 3.02 -3.83
CA ARG A 73 -16.26 3.94 -2.90
C ARG A 73 -17.40 3.29 -2.10
N ASP A 74 -18.00 2.23 -2.63
CA ASP A 74 -19.11 1.53 -1.96
C ASP A 74 -18.59 0.50 -0.94
N ARG A 75 -17.29 0.18 -0.97
CA ARG A 75 -16.63 -0.80 -0.10
C ARG A 75 -15.66 -0.18 0.89
N TYR A 76 -15.00 0.91 0.51
CA TYR A 76 -13.97 1.57 1.31
C TYR A 76 -14.31 3.05 1.48
N GLU A 77 -14.27 3.53 2.73
CA GLU A 77 -14.44 4.97 3.00
C GLU A 77 -13.18 5.76 2.57
N TYR A 78 -12.00 5.15 2.68
CA TYR A 78 -10.72 5.75 2.34
C TYR A 78 -9.84 4.79 1.52
N HIS A 79 -8.97 5.37 0.68
CA HIS A 79 -7.72 4.75 0.28
C HIS A 79 -6.55 5.43 1.01
N TYR A 80 -5.41 4.76 1.00
CA TYR A 80 -4.21 5.17 1.71
C TYR A 80 -3.00 5.14 0.80
N ASP A 81 -2.21 6.21 0.88
CA ASP A 81 -1.19 6.50 -0.11
C ASP A 81 0.19 6.54 0.51
N PHE A 82 1.09 5.76 -0.08
CA PHE A 82 2.49 5.72 0.26
C PHE A 82 3.28 6.55 -0.75
N ARG A 83 4.27 7.27 -0.23
CA ARG A 83 5.24 8.01 -1.03
C ARG A 83 6.63 7.77 -0.49
N PHE A 84 7.45 7.09 -1.30
CA PHE A 84 8.84 6.86 -0.97
C PHE A 84 9.66 6.63 -2.23
N SER A 85 10.98 6.68 -2.08
CA SER A 85 11.89 6.48 -3.20
C SER A 85 12.18 4.99 -3.42
N ILE A 86 12.01 4.52 -4.65
CA ILE A 86 12.42 3.18 -5.10
C ILE A 86 13.42 3.37 -6.23
N SER A 87 14.64 2.83 -6.08
CA SER A 87 15.71 2.97 -7.08
C SER A 87 15.95 4.43 -7.53
N GLY A 88 15.88 5.36 -6.57
CA GLY A 88 16.08 6.81 -6.81
C GLY A 88 14.88 7.55 -7.44
N ARG A 89 13.77 6.87 -7.72
CA ARG A 89 12.54 7.46 -8.26
C ARG A 89 11.52 7.65 -7.16
N LYS A 90 10.84 8.80 -7.13
CA LYS A 90 9.72 9.01 -6.23
C LYS A 90 8.52 8.23 -6.75
N ILE A 91 8.07 7.28 -5.94
CA ILE A 91 6.96 6.40 -6.29
C ILE A 91 5.77 6.72 -5.40
N TYR A 92 4.62 6.77 -6.05
CA TYR A 92 3.32 6.86 -5.44
C TYR A 92 2.62 5.49 -5.50
N ILE A 93 2.17 4.97 -4.36
CA ILE A 93 1.45 3.70 -4.25
C ILE A 93 0.15 3.94 -3.51
N GLU A 94 -0.98 3.60 -4.13
CA GLU A 94 -2.29 3.67 -3.50
C GLU A 94 -2.74 2.29 -3.03
N THR A 95 -3.36 2.27 -1.85
CA THR A 95 -3.81 1.05 -1.21
C THR A 95 -5.20 1.18 -0.61
N VAL A 96 -5.88 0.05 -0.45
CA VAL A 96 -7.05 -0.10 0.43
C VAL A 96 -6.74 -1.13 1.50
N LEU A 97 -7.43 -1.02 2.64
CA LEU A 97 -7.22 -1.87 3.80
C LEU A 97 -8.55 -2.55 4.16
N ASP A 98 -8.54 -3.88 4.20
CA ASP A 98 -9.62 -4.68 4.80
C ASP A 98 -9.14 -5.15 6.17
N VAL A 99 -9.94 -4.93 7.23
CA VAL A 99 -9.67 -5.49 8.56
C VAL A 99 -10.78 -6.49 8.88
N THR A 100 -10.43 -7.77 8.93
CA THR A 100 -11.38 -8.87 9.13
C THR A 100 -11.10 -9.62 10.43
N SER A 101 -11.95 -10.59 10.77
CA SER A 101 -11.72 -11.48 11.92
C SER A 101 -10.46 -12.34 11.78
N THR A 102 -9.92 -12.52 10.58
CA THR A 102 -8.70 -13.30 10.31
C THR A 102 -7.45 -12.43 10.20
N GLY A 103 -7.57 -11.12 10.43
CA GLY A 103 -6.48 -10.16 10.32
C GLY A 103 -6.68 -9.15 9.18
N PRO A 104 -5.76 -8.19 9.08
CA PRO A 104 -5.79 -7.16 8.05
C PRO A 104 -5.14 -7.63 6.74
N THR A 105 -5.68 -7.12 5.63
CA THR A 105 -5.12 -7.30 4.28
C THR A 105 -4.97 -5.93 3.63
N VAL A 106 -3.77 -5.65 3.11
CA VAL A 106 -3.47 -4.47 2.31
C VAL A 106 -3.58 -4.85 0.83
N THR A 107 -4.42 -4.15 0.09
CA THR A 107 -4.50 -4.33 -1.36
C THR A 107 -3.93 -3.11 -2.06
N VAL A 108 -2.87 -3.30 -2.86
CA VAL A 108 -2.30 -2.28 -3.74
C VAL A 108 -3.16 -2.14 -4.98
N VAL A 109 -3.79 -0.97 -5.14
CA VAL A 109 -4.77 -0.70 -6.20
C VAL A 109 -4.19 0.13 -7.34
N ASN A 110 -3.18 0.96 -7.06
CA ASN A 110 -2.50 1.78 -8.07
C ASN A 110 -1.03 2.02 -7.69
N MET A 111 -0.21 2.25 -8.70
CA MET A 111 1.21 2.58 -8.55
C MET A 111 1.69 3.37 -9.77
N HIS A 112 2.41 4.46 -9.56
CA HIS A 112 3.07 5.23 -10.61
C HIS A 112 4.17 6.14 -10.04
N ASP A 113 4.91 6.84 -10.91
CA ASP A 113 5.82 7.91 -10.49
C ASP A 113 5.03 9.08 -9.90
N GLU A 114 5.59 9.72 -8.86
CA GLU A 114 5.06 10.97 -8.29
C GLU A 114 5.37 12.21 -9.15
#